data_AF-A0A366XFP9-F1
#
_entry.id   AF-A0A366XFP9-F1
#
_cell.length_a   1.000
_cell.length_b   1.000
_cell.length_c   1.000
_cell.angle_alpha   90.00
_cell.angle_beta   90.00
_cell.angle_gamma   90.00
#
_symmetry.space_group_name_H-M   'P 1'
#
loop_
_entity.id
_entity.type
_entity.pdbx_description
1 polymer ?
#
loop_
_entity_poly.entity_id
_entity_poly.type
_entity_poly.pdbx_seq_one_letter_code
_entity_poly.pdbx_strand_id
1 'polypeptide(L)'
;MVSWLQRCKDARDGHYKRAEKLFDLSQLLGYVLIYSTIFVTAFSFFTHNPEQVLFWCITKQHIVIFIGCIAAVISGIVSQARFGERAEMHRSSGARYANLARDIEELQLKQKMGLLQNSELSTHINSVIKEWNNLSEDSLLTPHNPTRTNQYGHVLITLFFIIMFFSVAA
;
A
#
# COMPACT_ATOMS: atom_id res chain seq x y z
N MET A 1 26.62 3.13 -19.43
CA MET A 1 25.19 3.26 -19.78
C MET A 1 24.50 1.98 -19.34
N VAL A 2 23.46 2.04 -18.49
CA VAL A 2 22.80 0.85 -17.95
C VAL A 2 21.99 0.17 -19.06
N SER A 3 22.11 -1.15 -19.22
CA SER A 3 21.38 -1.90 -20.24
C SER A 3 19.87 -1.91 -19.95
N TRP A 4 19.04 -2.01 -20.98
CA TRP A 4 17.58 -2.08 -20.81
C TRP A 4 17.16 -3.27 -19.95
N LEU A 5 17.85 -4.40 -20.10
CA LEU A 5 17.67 -5.57 -19.25
C LEU A 5 17.85 -5.26 -17.76
N GLN A 6 18.92 -4.55 -17.41
CA GLN A 6 19.18 -4.19 -16.01
C GLN A 6 18.10 -3.24 -15.49
N ARG A 7 17.67 -2.26 -16.30
CA ARG A 7 16.56 -1.36 -15.94
C ARG A 7 15.25 -2.12 -15.69
N CYS A 8 14.92 -3.13 -16.49
CA CYS A 8 13.76 -4.01 -16.24
C CYS A 8 13.88 -4.75 -14.91
N LYS A 9 15.06 -5.33 -14.63
CA LYS A 9 15.32 -6.07 -13.38
C LYS A 9 15.23 -5.16 -12.16
N ASP A 10 15.81 -3.97 -12.23
CA ASP A 10 15.76 -2.98 -11.15
C ASP A 10 14.31 -2.52 -10.88
N ALA A 11 13.53 -2.26 -11.95
CA ALA A 11 12.13 -1.89 -11.84
C ALA A 11 11.28 -3.02 -11.23
N ARG A 12 11.45 -4.26 -11.71
CA ARG A 12 10.83 -5.46 -11.14
C ARG A 12 11.08 -5.57 -9.63
N ASP A 13 12.34 -5.48 -9.22
CA ASP A 13 12.73 -5.64 -7.82
C ASP A 13 12.17 -4.50 -6.95
N GLY A 14 12.16 -3.27 -7.47
CA GLY A 14 11.51 -2.13 -6.83
C GLY A 14 10.01 -2.35 -6.61
N HIS A 15 9.31 -2.88 -7.61
CA HIS A 15 7.90 -3.22 -7.54
C HIS A 15 7.62 -4.33 -6.52
N TYR A 16 8.36 -5.43 -6.53
CA TYR A 16 8.18 -6.51 -5.55
C TYR A 16 8.49 -6.06 -4.12
N LYS A 17 9.59 -5.33 -3.91
CA LYS A 17 9.93 -4.78 -2.59
C LYS A 17 8.83 -3.84 -2.07
N ARG A 18 8.19 -3.06 -2.94
CA ARG A 18 7.08 -2.20 -2.55
C ARG A 18 5.80 -2.99 -2.28
N ALA A 19 5.52 -4.02 -3.09
CA ALA A 19 4.39 -4.92 -2.90
C ALA A 19 4.43 -5.58 -1.52
N GLU A 20 5.55 -6.20 -1.15
CA GLU A 20 5.70 -6.87 0.15
C GLU A 20 5.51 -5.90 1.32
N LYS A 21 6.13 -4.71 1.29
CA LYS A 21 5.95 -3.70 2.33
C LYS A 21 4.49 -3.27 2.51
N LEU A 22 3.76 -3.11 1.40
CA LEU A 22 2.34 -2.74 1.44
C LEU A 22 1.46 -3.89 1.93
N PHE A 23 1.80 -5.13 1.52
CA PHE A 23 1.12 -6.33 1.97
C PHE A 23 1.30 -6.54 3.48
N ASP A 24 2.52 -6.46 3.99
CA ASP A 24 2.83 -6.58 5.42
C ASP A 24 2.08 -5.53 6.24
N LEU A 25 2.06 -4.28 5.77
CA LEU A 25 1.31 -3.20 6.41
C LEU A 25 -0.21 -3.48 6.41
N SER A 26 -0.74 -4.00 5.30
CA SER A 26 -2.14 -4.40 5.19
C SER A 26 -2.49 -5.50 6.20
N GLN A 27 -1.64 -6.53 6.32
CA GLN A 27 -1.84 -7.63 7.27
C GLN A 27 -1.75 -7.15 8.71
N LEU A 28 -0.73 -6.35 9.03
CA LEU A 28 -0.55 -5.79 10.38
C LEU A 28 -1.77 -4.98 10.81
N LEU A 29 -2.19 -4.01 10.00
CA LEU A 29 -3.34 -3.17 10.32
C LEU A 29 -4.65 -3.97 10.37
N GLY A 30 -4.80 -4.96 9.49
CA GLY A 30 -5.93 -5.89 9.51
C GLY A 30 -6.01 -6.66 10.84
N TYR A 31 -4.91 -7.26 11.29
CA TYR A 31 -4.88 -7.97 12.56
C TYR A 31 -5.10 -7.06 13.76
N VAL A 32 -4.45 -5.89 13.80
CA VAL A 32 -4.67 -4.90 14.88
C VAL A 32 -6.14 -4.49 14.95
N LEU A 33 -6.77 -4.27 13.80
CA LEU A 33 -8.20 -3.93 13.74
C LEU A 33 -9.06 -5.07 14.30
N ILE A 34 -8.84 -6.31 13.87
CA ILE A 34 -9.59 -7.49 14.34
C ILE A 34 -9.46 -7.65 15.86
N TYR A 35 -8.25 -7.60 16.41
CA TYR A 35 -8.08 -7.73 17.86
C TYR A 35 -8.70 -6.57 18.63
N SER A 36 -8.58 -5.35 18.11
CA SER A 36 -9.17 -4.17 18.75
C SER A 36 -10.71 -4.24 18.75
N THR A 37 -11.33 -4.68 17.66
CA THR A 37 -12.80 -4.80 17.59
C THR A 37 -13.32 -5.94 18.45
N ILE A 38 -12.63 -7.09 18.50
CA ILE A 38 -12.97 -8.18 19.42
C ILE A 38 -12.86 -7.69 20.87
N PHE A 39 -11.77 -7.00 21.22
CA PHE A 39 -11.58 -6.44 22.56
C PHE A 39 -12.72 -5.50 22.93
N VAL A 40 -13.00 -4.49 22.09
CA VAL A 40 -14.05 -3.50 22.36
C VAL A 40 -15.40 -4.19 22.49
N THR A 41 -15.73 -5.12 21.60
CA THR A 41 -17.00 -5.86 21.63
C THR A 41 -17.14 -6.68 22.90
N ALA A 42 -16.13 -7.47 23.26
CA ALA A 42 -16.16 -8.31 24.45
C ALA A 42 -16.30 -7.46 25.73
N PHE A 43 -15.53 -6.38 25.83
CA PHE A 43 -15.48 -5.57 27.06
C PHE A 43 -16.59 -4.50 27.16
N SER A 44 -17.31 -4.18 26.09
CA SER A 44 -18.42 -3.22 26.10
C SER A 44 -19.65 -3.70 26.87
N PHE A 45 -19.83 -5.03 27.02
CA PHE A 45 -20.98 -5.60 27.73
C PHE A 45 -20.73 -5.83 29.24
N PHE A 46 -19.50 -5.64 29.72
CA PHE A 46 -19.22 -5.81 31.14
C PHE A 46 -19.77 -4.62 31.93
N THR A 47 -20.60 -4.91 32.93
CA THR A 47 -21.07 -3.91 33.89
C THR A 47 -19.90 -3.43 34.74
N HIS A 48 -19.59 -2.14 34.66
CA HIS A 48 -18.46 -1.54 35.36
C HIS A 48 -18.94 -0.84 36.63
N ASN A 49 -18.40 -1.24 37.79
CA ASN A 49 -18.60 -0.49 39.02
C ASN A 49 -17.78 0.81 38.97
N PRO A 50 -18.42 1.99 39.07
CA PRO A 50 -17.74 3.29 38.92
C PRO A 50 -16.71 3.56 40.01
N GLU A 51 -16.75 2.83 41.12
CA GLU A 51 -15.80 2.95 42.23
C GLU A 51 -14.43 2.29 41.94
N GLN A 52 -14.31 1.46 40.90
CA GLN A 52 -13.02 0.88 40.50
C GLN A 52 -12.24 1.84 39.59
N VAL A 53 -11.69 2.89 40.20
CA VAL A 53 -10.72 3.79 39.57
C VAL A 53 -9.36 3.10 39.47
N LEU A 54 -8.77 3.07 38.28
CA LEU A 54 -7.46 2.45 38.06
C LEU A 54 -6.33 3.40 38.49
N PHE A 55 -6.36 4.64 37.99
CA PHE A 55 -5.42 5.73 38.30
C PHE A 55 -5.98 7.05 37.74
N TRP A 56 -5.80 8.20 38.41
CA TRP A 56 -6.17 9.54 37.88
C TRP A 56 -7.62 9.65 37.35
N CYS A 57 -8.61 9.11 38.07
CA CYS A 57 -10.03 9.07 37.64
C CYS A 57 -10.30 8.27 36.35
N ILE A 58 -9.30 7.58 35.79
CA ILE A 58 -9.47 6.71 34.62
C ILE A 58 -10.09 5.39 35.09
N THR A 59 -11.29 5.11 34.60
CA THR A 59 -11.95 3.81 34.79
C THR A 59 -11.60 2.86 33.65
N LYS A 60 -11.78 1.55 33.87
CA LYS A 60 -11.60 0.53 32.81
C LYS A 60 -12.48 0.80 31.57
N GLN A 61 -13.63 1.45 31.73
CA GLN A 61 -14.51 1.84 30.63
C GLN A 61 -13.87 2.88 29.70
N HIS A 62 -13.06 3.81 30.24
CA HIS A 62 -12.33 4.78 29.41
C HIS A 62 -11.30 4.10 28.50
N ILE A 63 -10.67 3.01 28.97
CA ILE A 63 -9.73 2.22 28.17
C ILE A 63 -10.46 1.56 26.99
N VAL A 64 -11.64 0.99 27.24
CA VAL A 64 -12.48 0.38 26.18
C VAL A 64 -12.89 1.42 25.14
N ILE A 65 -13.34 2.61 25.58
CA ILE A 65 -13.71 3.71 24.68
C ILE A 65 -12.52 4.14 23.83
N PHE A 66 -11.34 4.33 24.45
CA PHE A 66 -10.13 4.75 23.75
C PHE A 66 -9.69 3.73 22.68
N ILE A 67 -9.69 2.43 23.01
CA ILE A 67 -9.39 1.36 22.06
C ILE A 67 -10.44 1.33 20.94
N GLY A 68 -11.72 1.60 21.26
CA GLY A 68 -12.79 1.77 20.28
C GLY A 68 -12.51 2.88 19.27
N CYS A 69 -12.06 4.04 19.75
CA CYS A 69 -11.67 5.15 18.89
C CYS A 69 -10.49 4.78 17.98
N ILE A 70 -9.45 4.12 18.51
CA ILE A 70 -8.31 3.65 17.72
C ILE A 70 -8.78 2.65 16.65
N ALA A 71 -9.61 1.69 17.03
CA ALA A 71 -10.17 0.69 16.10
C ALA A 71 -10.94 1.36 14.96
N ALA A 72 -11.77 2.36 15.26
CA ALA A 72 -12.52 3.11 14.25
C ALA A 72 -11.58 3.86 13.27
N VAL A 73 -10.53 4.50 13.78
CA VAL A 73 -9.53 5.18 12.93
C VAL A 73 -8.80 4.18 12.03
N ILE A 74 -8.33 3.05 12.58
CA ILE A 74 -7.66 2.01 11.81
C ILE A 74 -8.60 1.42 10.75
N SER A 75 -9.88 1.20 11.07
CA SER A 75 -10.89 0.75 10.11
C SER A 75 -11.00 1.71 8.91
N GLY A 76 -11.06 3.02 9.18
CA GLY A 76 -11.04 4.04 8.14
C GLY A 76 -9.76 3.99 7.30
N ILE A 77 -8.59 3.88 7.94
CA ILE A 77 -7.29 3.79 7.25
C ILE A 77 -7.24 2.55 6.34
N VAL A 78 -7.60 1.37 6.84
CA VAL A 78 -7.56 0.12 6.06
C VAL A 78 -8.49 0.20 4.85
N SER A 79 -9.71 0.73 5.04
CA SER A 79 -10.72 0.88 3.98
C SER A 79 -10.29 1.88 2.88
N GLN A 80 -9.70 3.01 3.26
CA GLN A 80 -9.35 4.09 2.33
C GLN A 80 -7.98 3.88 1.67
N ALA A 81 -6.97 3.43 2.42
CA ALA A 81 -5.61 3.33 1.91
C ALA A 81 -5.38 2.10 1.03
N ARG A 82 -6.22 1.07 1.17
CA ARG A 82 -6.28 -0.14 0.32
C ARG A 82 -4.90 -0.76 0.07
N PHE A 83 -4.12 -0.90 1.14
CA PHE A 83 -2.72 -1.31 1.05
C PHE A 83 -2.54 -2.67 0.36
N GLY A 84 -3.43 -3.64 0.62
CA GLY A 84 -3.40 -4.95 -0.05
C GLY A 84 -3.67 -4.88 -1.56
N GLU A 85 -4.67 -4.10 -2.00
CA GLU A 85 -4.94 -3.90 -3.43
C GLU A 85 -3.74 -3.24 -4.13
N ARG A 86 -3.15 -2.22 -3.49
CA ARG A 86 -1.94 -1.56 -4.00
C ARG A 86 -0.73 -2.48 -4.04
N ALA A 87 -0.60 -3.39 -3.06
CA ALA A 87 0.43 -4.40 -3.08
C ALA A 87 0.30 -5.29 -4.31
N GLU A 88 -0.92 -5.75 -4.62
CA GLU A 88 -1.18 -6.60 -5.78
C GLU A 88 -0.96 -5.87 -7.10
N MET A 89 -1.34 -4.59 -7.19
CA MET A 89 -1.00 -3.75 -8.35
C MET A 89 0.52 -3.69 -8.57
N HIS A 90 1.30 -3.47 -7.52
CA HIS A 90 2.76 -3.49 -7.63
C HIS A 90 3.31 -4.88 -8.01
N ARG A 91 2.73 -5.97 -7.48
CA ARG A 91 3.14 -7.34 -7.81
C ARG A 91 2.88 -7.68 -9.28
N SER A 92 1.71 -7.28 -9.80
CA SER A 92 1.36 -7.41 -11.21
C SER A 92 2.30 -6.61 -12.12
N SER A 93 2.58 -5.34 -11.80
CA SER A 93 3.58 -4.56 -12.55
C SER A 93 4.98 -5.19 -12.50
N GLY A 94 5.41 -5.69 -11.34
CA GLY A 94 6.68 -6.41 -11.18
C GLY A 94 6.76 -7.64 -12.08
N ALA A 95 5.67 -8.42 -12.17
CA ALA A 95 5.59 -9.57 -13.06
C ALA A 95 5.70 -9.19 -14.54
N ARG A 96 5.08 -8.09 -14.97
CA ARG A 96 5.23 -7.59 -16.34
C ARG A 96 6.67 -7.16 -16.66
N TYR A 97 7.34 -6.44 -15.75
CA TYR A 97 8.76 -6.14 -15.92
C TYR A 97 9.65 -7.40 -15.95
N ALA A 98 9.28 -8.44 -15.19
CA ALA A 98 9.99 -9.72 -15.23
C ALA A 98 9.82 -10.43 -16.59
N ASN A 99 8.61 -10.39 -17.18
CA ASN A 99 8.37 -10.92 -18.53
C ASN A 99 9.17 -10.15 -19.57
N LEU A 100 9.13 -8.81 -19.54
CA LEU A 100 9.89 -7.98 -20.46
C LEU A 100 11.41 -8.21 -20.36
N ALA A 101 11.93 -8.46 -19.15
CA ALA A 101 13.32 -8.85 -18.96
C ALA A 101 13.66 -10.19 -19.63
N ARG A 102 12.77 -11.18 -19.53
CA ARG A 102 12.94 -12.49 -20.21
C ARG A 102 12.90 -12.35 -21.72
N ASP A 103 11.99 -11.52 -22.26
CA ASP A 103 11.90 -11.26 -23.70
C ASP A 103 13.21 -10.63 -24.23
N ILE A 104 13.78 -9.67 -23.48
CA ILE A 104 15.08 -9.07 -23.83
C ILE A 104 16.21 -10.09 -23.75
N GLU A 105 16.26 -10.93 -22.71
CA GLU A 105 17.26 -12.00 -22.59
C GLU A 105 17.18 -13.00 -23.73
N GLU A 106 15.98 -13.44 -24.09
CA GLU A 106 15.73 -14.35 -25.20
C GLU A 106 16.20 -13.73 -26.52
N LEU A 107 15.89 -12.45 -26.77
CA LEU A 107 16.34 -11.74 -27.97
C LEU A 107 17.86 -11.63 -28.06
N GLN A 108 18.52 -11.30 -26.94
CA GLN A 108 19.98 -11.24 -26.87
C GLN A 108 20.61 -12.60 -27.16
N LEU A 109 20.04 -13.69 -26.65
CA LEU A 109 20.51 -15.06 -26.91
C LEU A 109 20.32 -15.45 -28.37
N LYS A 110 19.12 -15.25 -28.92
CA LYS A 110 18.81 -15.56 -30.33
C LYS A 110 19.69 -14.77 -31.30
N GLN A 111 19.93 -13.49 -31.03
CA GLN A 111 20.84 -12.65 -31.81
C GLN A 111 22.28 -13.20 -31.75
N LYS A 112 22.77 -13.53 -30.55
CA LYS A 112 24.12 -14.08 -30.36
C LYS A 112 24.33 -15.41 -31.08
N MET A 113 23.28 -16.24 -31.15
CA MET A 113 23.31 -17.52 -31.86
C MET A 113 23.10 -17.39 -33.38
N GLY A 114 22.87 -16.18 -33.91
CA GLY A 114 22.60 -15.97 -35.33
C GLY A 114 21.26 -16.54 -35.80
N LEU A 115 20.31 -16.77 -34.89
CA LEU A 115 19.02 -17.41 -35.16
C LEU A 115 17.93 -16.43 -35.62
N LEU A 116 18.25 -15.14 -35.73
CA LEU A 116 17.30 -14.09 -36.10
C LEU A 116 17.74 -13.38 -37.37
N GLN A 117 16.82 -13.27 -38.33
CA GLN A 117 16.99 -12.35 -39.45
C GLN A 117 16.76 -10.90 -39.00
N ASN A 118 17.37 -9.93 -39.71
CA ASN A 118 17.30 -8.51 -39.33
C ASN A 118 15.86 -7.95 -39.28
N SER A 119 14.96 -8.44 -40.13
CA SER A 119 13.54 -8.06 -40.15
C SER A 119 12.76 -8.54 -38.91
N GLU A 120 13.01 -9.78 -38.49
CA GLU A 120 12.42 -10.39 -37.30
C GLU A 120 12.94 -9.72 -36.02
N LEU A 121 14.23 -9.38 -36.00
CA LEU A 121 14.86 -8.65 -34.90
C LEU A 121 14.22 -7.28 -34.70
N SER A 122 14.03 -6.50 -35.77
CA SER A 122 13.37 -5.18 -35.68
C SER A 122 11.94 -5.29 -35.15
N THR A 123 11.21 -6.33 -35.55
CA THR A 123 9.83 -6.55 -35.11
C THR A 123 9.77 -6.84 -33.60
N HIS A 124 10.65 -7.71 -33.10
CA HIS A 124 10.71 -8.02 -31.68
C HIS A 124 11.16 -6.82 -30.84
N ILE A 125 12.16 -6.06 -31.30
CA ILE A 125 12.60 -4.84 -30.62
C ILE A 125 11.45 -3.85 -30.51
N ASN A 126 10.67 -3.65 -31.58
CA ASN A 126 9.51 -2.76 -31.54
C ASN A 126 8.44 -3.24 -30.55
N SER A 127 8.24 -4.56 -30.42
CA SER A 127 7.34 -5.14 -29.41
C SER A 127 7.82 -4.84 -27.98
N VAL A 128 9.12 -5.04 -27.71
CA VAL A 128 9.75 -4.72 -26.42
C VAL A 128 9.61 -3.22 -26.09
N ILE A 129 9.84 -2.33 -27.06
CA ILE A 129 9.68 -0.88 -26.89
C ILE A 129 8.22 -0.54 -26.58
N LYS A 130 7.27 -1.13 -27.31
CA LYS A 130 5.84 -0.90 -27.08
C LYS A 130 5.43 -1.31 -25.68
N GLU A 131 5.83 -2.50 -25.22
CA GLU A 131 5.49 -2.95 -23.87
C GLU A 131 6.19 -2.12 -22.79
N TRP A 132 7.43 -1.70 -23.03
CA TRP A 132 8.12 -0.77 -22.15
C TRP A 132 7.36 0.55 -22.00
N ASN A 133 6.86 1.12 -23.11
CA ASN A 133 6.08 2.35 -23.10
C ASN A 133 4.74 2.16 -22.39
N ASN A 134 4.02 1.07 -22.65
CA ASN A 134 2.79 0.73 -21.93
C ASN A 134 3.04 0.65 -20.42
N LEU A 135 4.10 -0.04 -20.00
CA LEU A 135 4.49 -0.13 -18.59
C LEU A 135 4.86 1.21 -17.97
N SER A 136 5.43 2.12 -18.77
CA SER A 136 5.75 3.48 -18.33
C SER A 136 4.51 4.36 -18.20
N GLU A 137 3.50 4.19 -19.05
CA GLU A 137 2.22 4.90 -18.97
C GLU A 137 1.35 4.39 -17.82
N ASP A 138 1.28 3.06 -17.67
CA ASP A 138 0.55 2.38 -16.59
C ASP A 138 1.23 2.54 -15.22
N SER A 139 2.50 2.94 -15.22
CA SER A 139 3.27 3.13 -14.00
C SER A 139 2.66 4.24 -13.16
N LEU A 140 2.30 3.90 -11.92
CA LEU A 140 1.90 4.80 -10.84
C LEU A 140 2.93 5.92 -10.54
N LEU A 141 4.06 5.95 -11.25
CA LEU A 141 5.15 6.94 -11.17
C LEU A 141 5.03 8.08 -12.20
N THR A 142 3.88 8.32 -12.84
CA THR A 142 3.63 9.69 -13.31
C THR A 142 3.80 10.59 -12.08
N PRO A 143 4.71 11.59 -12.13
CA PRO A 143 5.18 12.27 -10.93
C PRO A 143 3.97 12.79 -10.15
N HIS A 144 3.78 12.26 -8.94
CA HIS A 144 2.78 12.76 -8.03
C HIS A 144 3.13 14.22 -7.74
N ASN A 145 2.30 15.15 -8.22
CA ASN A 145 2.49 16.56 -7.94
C ASN A 145 2.35 16.77 -6.41
N PRO A 146 3.45 17.07 -5.68
CA PRO A 146 3.41 17.22 -4.23
C PRO A 146 2.53 18.40 -3.78
N THR A 147 2.14 19.30 -4.68
CA THR A 147 1.24 20.42 -4.36
C THR A 147 -0.23 20.03 -4.29
N ARG A 148 -0.59 18.75 -4.52
CA ARG A 148 -1.98 18.28 -4.59
C ARG A 148 -2.42 17.40 -3.42
N THR A 149 -1.61 17.29 -2.36
CA THR A 149 -2.10 16.75 -1.09
C THR A 149 -2.55 17.94 -0.23
N ASN A 150 -3.87 18.17 -0.14
CA ASN A 150 -4.45 19.18 0.73
C ASN A 150 -4.31 18.74 2.20
N GLN A 151 -3.09 18.78 2.73
CA GLN A 151 -2.78 18.42 4.10
C GLN A 151 -3.58 19.26 5.10
N TYR A 152 -3.88 20.52 4.76
CA TYR A 152 -4.70 21.43 5.57
C TYR A 152 -6.13 20.92 5.77
N GLY A 153 -6.74 20.31 4.74
CA GLY A 153 -8.08 19.73 4.83
C GLY A 153 -8.15 18.56 5.81
N HIS A 154 -7.16 17.65 5.77
CA HIS A 154 -7.10 16.54 6.70
C HIS A 154 -6.88 17.00 8.14
N VAL A 155 -5.97 17.96 8.35
CA VAL A 155 -5.72 18.53 9.68
C VAL A 155 -6.96 19.19 10.25
N LEU A 156 -7.69 19.99 9.47
CA LEU A 156 -8.94 20.63 9.90
C LEU A 156 -10.02 19.62 10.31
N ILE A 157 -10.20 18.55 9.52
CA ILE A 157 -11.16 17.49 9.83
C ILE A 157 -10.76 16.78 11.13
N THR A 158 -9.48 16.43 11.30
CA THR A 158 -9.00 15.79 12.53
C THR A 158 -9.18 16.70 13.76
N LEU A 159 -8.87 18.00 13.63
CA LEU A 159 -9.05 18.98 14.72
C LEU A 159 -10.52 19.13 15.12
N PHE A 160 -11.43 19.16 14.14
CA PHE A 160 -12.87 19.17 14.38
C PHE A 160 -13.33 17.94 15.18
N PHE A 161 -12.90 16.73 14.79
CA PHE A 161 -13.24 15.51 15.52
C PHE A 161 -12.66 15.47 16.94
N ILE A 162 -11.43 15.96 17.13
CA ILE A 162 -10.80 16.07 18.46
C ILE A 162 -11.62 17.01 19.36
N ILE A 163 -11.96 18.21 18.87
CA ILE A 163 -12.77 19.18 19.62
C ILE A 163 -14.13 18.57 19.98
N MET A 164 -14.80 17.93 19.02
CA MET A 164 -16.11 17.31 19.24
C MET A 164 -16.03 16.21 20.32
N PHE A 165 -15.00 15.37 20.28
CA PHE A 165 -14.78 14.30 21.24
C PHE A 165 -14.58 14.84 22.66
N PHE A 166 -13.76 15.87 22.85
CA PHE A 166 -13.52 16.47 24.16
C PHE A 166 -14.71 17.31 24.66
N SER A 167 -15.53 17.86 23.77
CA SER A 167 -16.75 18.60 24.16
C SER A 167 -17.92 17.72 24.60
N VAL A 168 -17.94 16.44 24.19
CA VAL A 168 -19.01 15.48 24.54
C VAL A 168 -18.64 14.63 25.77
N ALA A 169 -17.34 14.52 26.08
CA ALA A 169 -16.84 13.78 27.23
C ALA A 169 -16.73 14.62 28.53
N ALA A 170 -17.04 15.92 28.47
CA ALA A 170 -17.10 16.84 29.61
C ALA A 170 -18.55 16.98 30.10
#